data_AF-A0A9W7DPA4-F1
#
_entry.id   AF-A0A9W7DPA4-F1
#
_cell.length_a   1.000
_cell.length_b   1.000
_cell.length_c   1.000
_cell.angle_alpha   90.00
_cell.angle_beta   90.00
_cell.angle_gamma   90.00
#
_symmetry.space_group_name_H-M   'P 1'
#
loop_
_entity.id
_entity.type
_entity.pdbx_description
1 polymer ?
#
loop_
_entity_poly.entity_id
_entity_poly.type
_entity_poly.pdbx_seq_one_letter_code
_entity_poly.pdbx_strand_id
1 'polypeptide(L)'
;MLFLSQVMSKALQESRKVIDESVVKQIYGELATPELNELIAEVLDGVTDRVEKEFGTILENYGVNEKLLRLESVVEECKSSSASSAPSSTPVQNFAALLPDGVTPQDVLRMNAHEMKLAERERLIAEITALEQEGKDVEGEIEEGKKALASKMQDIERQRMNLQKTADLCTMTA
;
A
#
# COMPACT_ATOMS: atom_id res chain seq x y z
N MET A 1 -14.11 15.65 16.06
CA MET A 1 -12.93 14.76 16.19
C MET A 1 -13.26 13.28 16.45
N LEU A 2 -14.51 12.82 16.36
CA LEU A 2 -14.91 11.46 16.80
C LEU A 2 -15.62 10.63 15.73
N PHE A 3 -16.06 11.20 14.60
CA PHE A 3 -16.97 10.51 13.68
C PHE A 3 -16.31 9.35 12.92
N LEU A 4 -15.13 9.56 12.32
CA LEU A 4 -14.45 8.48 11.58
C LEU A 4 -14.01 7.33 12.49
N SER A 5 -13.44 7.65 13.66
CA SER A 5 -13.07 6.63 14.66
C SER A 5 -14.29 5.88 15.17
N GLN A 6 -15.41 6.57 15.39
CA GLN A 6 -16.65 5.94 15.83
C GLN A 6 -17.27 5.03 14.75
N VAL A 7 -17.18 5.42 13.48
CA VAL A 7 -17.62 4.56 12.35
C VAL A 7 -16.72 3.33 12.25
N MET A 8 -15.41 3.48 12.40
CA MET A 8 -14.46 2.37 12.36
C MET A 8 -14.69 1.39 13.52
N SER A 9 -14.72 1.86 14.76
CA SER A 9 -14.96 0.98 15.92
C SER A 9 -16.32 0.28 15.81
N LYS A 10 -17.35 0.94 15.25
CA LYS A 10 -18.65 0.29 14.99
C LYS A 10 -18.55 -0.77 13.89
N ALA A 11 -17.82 -0.53 12.81
CA ALA A 11 -17.63 -1.51 11.74
C ALA A 11 -16.84 -2.75 12.23
N LEU A 12 -15.84 -2.55 13.09
CA LEU A 12 -15.09 -3.63 13.73
C LEU A 12 -15.98 -4.45 14.67
N GLN A 13 -16.80 -3.78 15.48
CA GLN A 13 -17.78 -4.46 16.34
C GLN A 13 -18.80 -5.28 15.54
N GLU A 14 -19.33 -4.76 14.44
CA GLU A 14 -20.25 -5.53 13.59
C GLU A 14 -19.55 -6.71 12.90
N SER A 15 -18.29 -6.54 12.49
CA SER A 15 -17.49 -7.63 11.91
C SER A 15 -17.23 -8.75 12.91
N ARG A 16 -17.01 -8.42 14.18
CA ARG A 16 -16.85 -9.41 15.26
C ARG A 16 -18.09 -10.27 15.46
N LYS A 17 -19.29 -9.69 15.33
CA LYS A 17 -20.56 -10.42 15.52
C LYS A 17 -20.79 -11.51 14.46
N VAL A 18 -20.12 -11.43 13.31
CA VAL A 18 -20.22 -12.43 12.25
C VAL A 18 -19.51 -13.74 12.64
N ILE A 19 -18.52 -13.67 13.52
CA ILE A 19 -17.76 -14.85 13.99
C ILE A 19 -18.33 -15.24 15.35
N ASP A 20 -19.44 -15.98 15.33
CA ASP A 20 -20.06 -16.54 16.52
C ASP A 20 -19.69 -18.02 16.71
N GLU A 21 -20.05 -18.58 17.87
CA GLU A 21 -19.78 -19.98 18.20
C GLU A 21 -20.41 -20.96 17.19
N SER A 22 -21.47 -20.56 16.50
CA SER A 22 -22.13 -21.38 15.48
C SER A 22 -21.27 -21.52 14.22
N VAL A 23 -20.62 -20.43 13.79
CA VAL A 23 -19.67 -20.42 12.67
C VAL A 23 -18.42 -21.22 13.02
N VAL A 24 -17.90 -21.10 14.24
CA VAL A 24 -16.75 -21.90 14.69
C VAL A 24 -17.08 -23.39 14.67
N LYS A 25 -18.26 -23.79 15.18
CA LYS A 25 -18.75 -25.18 15.11
C LYS A 25 -18.95 -25.67 13.67
N GLN A 26 -19.39 -24.80 12.76
CA GLN A 26 -19.55 -25.15 11.35
C GLN A 26 -18.21 -25.44 10.66
N ILE A 27 -17.16 -24.68 10.97
CA ILE A 27 -15.84 -24.81 10.33
C ILE A 27 -15.01 -25.93 10.96
N TYR A 28 -15.03 -26.02 12.29
CA TYR A 28 -14.14 -26.91 13.04
C TYR A 28 -14.82 -28.19 13.55
N GLY A 29 -16.15 -28.31 13.45
CA GLY A 29 -16.89 -29.52 13.82
C GLY A 29 -16.67 -29.91 15.28
N GLU A 30 -16.23 -31.15 15.52
CA GLU A 30 -15.92 -31.68 16.85
C GLU A 30 -14.70 -31.03 17.51
N LEU A 31 -13.85 -30.31 16.75
CA LEU A 31 -12.71 -29.57 17.27
C LEU A 31 -13.08 -28.17 17.82
N ALA A 32 -14.36 -27.77 17.73
CA ALA A 32 -14.86 -26.53 18.29
C ALA A 32 -14.95 -26.61 19.82
N THR A 33 -13.80 -26.65 20.49
CA THR A 33 -13.69 -26.65 21.94
C THR A 33 -13.85 -25.25 22.53
N PRO A 34 -14.17 -25.14 23.82
CA PRO A 34 -14.19 -23.84 24.52
C PRO A 34 -12.84 -23.11 24.44
N GLU A 35 -11.71 -23.83 24.53
CA GLU A 35 -10.38 -23.20 24.43
C GLU A 35 -10.13 -22.61 23.04
N LEU A 36 -10.65 -23.25 21.98
CA LEU A 36 -10.55 -22.70 20.62
C LEU A 36 -11.38 -21.42 20.46
N ASN A 37 -12.58 -21.37 21.06
CA ASN A 37 -13.40 -20.16 21.03
C ASN A 37 -12.74 -19.00 21.79
N GLU A 38 -12.09 -19.29 22.92
CA GLU A 38 -11.34 -18.30 23.70
C GLU A 38 -10.14 -17.77 22.90
N LEU A 39 -9.38 -18.66 22.26
CA LEU A 39 -8.27 -18.28 21.38
C LEU A 39 -8.74 -17.43 20.19
N ILE A 40 -9.86 -17.79 19.56
CA ILE A 40 -10.45 -17.01 18.46
C ILE A 40 -10.87 -15.62 18.96
N ALA A 41 -11.47 -15.53 20.14
CA ALA A 41 -11.85 -14.25 20.73
C ALA A 41 -10.61 -13.36 21.00
N GLU A 42 -9.54 -13.93 21.55
CA GLU A 42 -8.27 -13.22 21.81
C GLU A 42 -7.63 -12.73 20.50
N VAL A 43 -7.63 -13.55 19.46
CA VAL A 43 -7.13 -13.15 18.13
C VAL A 43 -7.96 -12.01 17.55
N LEU A 44 -9.29 -12.06 17.67
CA LEU A 44 -10.17 -10.99 17.17
C LEU A 44 -9.99 -9.68 17.93
N ASP A 45 -9.76 -9.74 19.24
CA ASP A 45 -9.42 -8.57 20.05
C ASP A 45 -8.07 -7.99 19.62
N GLY A 46 -7.04 -8.82 19.44
CA GLY A 46 -5.74 -8.39 18.94
C GLY A 46 -5.78 -7.79 17.53
N VAL A 47 -6.62 -8.33 16.64
CA VAL A 47 -6.86 -7.75 15.31
C VAL A 47 -7.54 -6.39 15.43
N THR A 48 -8.53 -6.25 16.30
CA THR A 48 -9.26 -4.99 16.53
C THR A 48 -8.29 -3.91 17.01
N ASP A 49 -7.51 -4.18 18.05
CA ASP A 49 -6.53 -3.24 18.61
C ASP A 49 -5.49 -2.81 17.57
N ARG A 50 -4.99 -3.77 16.78
CA ARG A 50 -4.02 -3.48 15.72
C ARG A 50 -4.63 -2.61 14.63
N VAL A 51 -5.84 -2.92 14.17
CA VAL A 51 -6.52 -2.14 13.13
C VAL A 51 -6.84 -0.74 13.61
N GLU A 52 -7.29 -0.56 14.87
CA GLU A 52 -7.54 0.77 15.43
C GLU A 52 -6.25 1.62 15.48
N LYS A 53 -5.12 1.02 15.85
CA LYS A 53 -3.83 1.70 15.89
C LYS A 53 -3.31 2.09 14.50
N GLU A 54 -3.37 1.17 13.54
CA GLU A 54 -2.99 1.45 12.15
C GLU A 54 -3.91 2.51 11.54
N PHE A 55 -5.21 2.45 11.81
CA PHE A 55 -6.17 3.44 11.35
C PHE A 55 -5.87 4.83 11.93
N GLY A 56 -5.55 4.93 13.23
CA GLY A 56 -5.10 6.18 13.84
C GLY A 56 -3.86 6.74 13.16
N THR A 57 -2.87 5.89 12.90
CA THR A 57 -1.63 6.26 12.20
C THR A 57 -1.90 6.77 10.79
N ILE A 58 -2.82 6.14 10.05
CA ILE A 58 -3.25 6.60 8.72
C ILE A 58 -3.94 7.97 8.81
N LEU A 59 -4.86 8.17 9.76
CA LEU A 59 -5.55 9.44 9.92
C LEU A 59 -4.59 10.60 10.20
N GLU A 60 -3.56 10.35 11.01
CA GLU A 60 -2.50 11.30 11.32
C GLU A 60 -1.60 11.56 10.11
N ASN A 61 -1.07 10.51 9.47
CA ASN A 61 -0.15 10.63 8.33
C ASN A 61 -0.75 11.39 7.15
N TYR A 62 -2.05 11.20 6.88
CA TYR A 62 -2.72 11.86 5.77
C TYR A 62 -3.37 13.20 6.13
N GLY A 63 -3.25 13.64 7.40
CA GLY A 63 -3.85 14.87 7.90
C GLY A 63 -5.36 14.91 7.69
N VAL A 64 -6.03 13.76 7.77
CA VAL A 64 -7.45 13.62 7.38
C VAL A 64 -8.34 14.49 8.26
N ASN A 65 -8.01 14.59 9.55
CA ASN A 65 -8.72 15.44 10.50
C ASN A 65 -8.66 16.92 10.09
N GLU A 66 -7.50 17.43 9.68
CA GLU A 66 -7.35 18.82 9.24
C GLU A 66 -8.15 19.08 7.96
N LYS A 67 -8.12 18.13 7.02
CA LYS A 67 -8.88 18.21 5.76
C LYS A 67 -10.40 18.21 6.00
N LEU A 68 -10.89 17.38 6.92
CA LEU A 68 -12.31 17.34 7.28
C LEU A 68 -12.76 18.60 8.02
N LEU A 69 -11.96 19.12 8.95
CA LEU A 69 -12.25 20.40 9.61
C LEU A 69 -12.30 21.56 8.60
N ARG A 70 -11.37 21.56 7.63
CA ARG A 70 -11.38 22.56 6.55
C ARG A 70 -12.61 22.43 5.67
N LEU A 71 -13.05 21.20 5.37
CA LEU A 71 -14.27 20.96 4.62
C LEU A 71 -15.52 21.43 5.38
N GLU A 72 -15.61 21.17 6.69
CA GLU A 72 -16.70 21.69 7.54
C GLU A 72 -16.73 23.22 7.54
N SER A 73 -15.58 23.89 7.65
CA SER A 73 -15.49 25.37 7.55
C SER A 73 -16.04 25.87 6.22
N VAL A 74 -15.59 25.29 5.09
CA VAL A 74 -16.05 25.68 3.75
C VAL A 74 -17.56 25.44 3.58
N VAL A 75 -18.10 24.36 4.14
CA VAL A 75 -19.54 24.07 4.11
C VAL A 75 -20.33 25.10 4.92
N GLU A 76 -19.87 25.48 6.10
CA GLU A 76 -20.53 26.50 6.93
C GLU A 76 -20.42 27.92 6.33
N GLU A 77 -19.29 28.26 5.71
CA GLU A 77 -19.11 29.49 4.93
C GLU A 77 -20.07 29.56 3.73
N CYS A 78 -20.27 28.43 3.04
CA CYS A 78 -21.23 28.34 1.94
C CYS A 78 -22.68 28.50 2.42
N LYS A 79 -23.06 27.88 3.54
CA LYS A 79 -24.41 27.98 4.12
C LYS A 79 -24.73 29.39 4.62
N SER A 80 -23.76 30.08 5.22
CA SER A 80 -23.92 31.46 5.70
C SER A 80 -23.95 32.48 4.56
N SER A 81 -23.17 32.27 3.50
CA SER A 81 -23.18 33.14 2.31
C SER A 81 -24.45 32.99 1.47
N SER A 82 -25.02 31.77 1.37
CA SER A 82 -26.26 31.54 0.64
C SER A 82 -27.54 32.05 1.35
N ALA A 83 -27.45 32.41 2.63
CA ALA A 83 -28.54 33.06 3.36
C ALA A 83 -28.63 34.58 3.15
N SER A 84 -27.59 35.22 2.57
CA SER A 84 -27.47 36.68 2.49
C SER A 84 -27.55 37.27 1.07
N SER A 85 -27.65 36.45 0.01
CA SER A 85 -27.78 36.92 -1.37
C SER A 85 -28.98 36.28 -2.08
N ALA A 86 -29.95 37.12 -2.46
CA ALA A 86 -31.18 36.79 -3.20
C ALA A 86 -30.92 36.07 -4.55
N PRO A 87 -31.93 35.37 -5.12
CA PRO A 87 -31.73 34.36 -6.15
C PRO A 87 -31.79 34.98 -7.55
N SER A 88 -30.66 35.27 -8.18
CA SER A 88 -30.61 35.34 -9.65
C SER A 88 -29.18 35.29 -10.16
N SER A 89 -28.71 34.10 -10.52
CA SER A 89 -27.94 33.83 -11.73
C SER A 89 -27.41 32.41 -11.62
N THR A 90 -27.28 31.76 -12.77
CA THR A 90 -26.85 30.36 -12.95
C THR A 90 -25.71 29.92 -12.01
N PRO A 91 -25.70 28.66 -11.54
CA PRO A 91 -24.72 28.13 -10.56
C PRO A 91 -23.25 28.27 -10.97
N VAL A 92 -22.97 28.56 -12.24
CA VAL A 92 -21.63 28.78 -12.79
C VAL A 92 -21.03 30.14 -12.36
N GLN A 93 -21.86 31.16 -12.06
CA GLN A 93 -21.35 32.52 -11.75
C GLN A 93 -20.88 32.71 -10.29
N ASN A 94 -21.29 31.84 -9.36
CA ASN A 94 -20.90 31.97 -7.94
C ASN A 94 -19.49 31.43 -7.62
N PHE A 95 -18.86 30.64 -8.50
CA PHE A 95 -17.52 30.10 -8.23
C PHE A 95 -16.43 31.17 -8.34
N ALA A 96 -16.61 32.16 -9.22
CA ALA A 96 -15.64 33.26 -9.37
C ALA A 96 -15.60 34.17 -8.12
N ALA A 97 -16.71 34.28 -7.38
CA ALA A 97 -16.80 35.07 -6.15
C ALA A 97 -16.13 34.40 -4.93
N LEU A 98 -15.81 33.10 -5.04
CA LEU A 98 -15.11 32.34 -3.99
C LEU A 98 -13.58 32.38 -4.15
N LEU A 99 -13.07 33.00 -5.22
CA LEU A 99 -11.64 33.10 -5.48
C LEU A 99 -11.06 34.35 -4.80
N PRO A 100 -9.83 34.28 -4.25
CA PRO A 100 -9.14 35.45 -3.71
C PRO A 100 -8.99 36.57 -4.75
N ASP A 101 -8.97 37.82 -4.29
CA ASP A 101 -8.81 38.97 -5.17
C ASP A 101 -7.56 38.85 -6.06
N GLY A 102 -7.77 39.01 -7.37
CA GLY A 102 -6.72 38.87 -8.39
C GLY A 102 -6.46 37.45 -8.89
N VAL A 103 -7.12 36.43 -8.33
CA VAL A 103 -7.02 35.04 -8.81
C VAL A 103 -8.13 34.75 -9.81
N THR A 104 -7.75 34.41 -11.04
CA THR A 104 -8.72 34.02 -12.06
C THR A 104 -8.98 32.51 -12.02
N PRO A 105 -10.14 32.03 -12.49
CA PRO A 105 -10.38 30.58 -12.66
C PRO A 105 -9.32 29.90 -13.53
N GLN A 106 -8.73 30.63 -14.49
CA GLN A 106 -7.64 30.14 -15.32
C GLN A 106 -6.37 29.84 -14.50
N ASP A 107 -6.10 30.63 -13.46
CA ASP A 107 -4.95 30.45 -12.58
C ASP A 107 -5.12 29.21 -11.70
N VAL A 108 -6.33 28.97 -11.22
CA VAL A 108 -6.68 27.74 -10.49
C VAL A 108 -6.50 26.50 -11.37
N LEU A 109 -6.97 26.55 -12.62
CA LEU A 109 -6.77 25.46 -13.58
C LEU A 109 -5.29 25.22 -13.88
N ARG A 110 -4.48 26.29 -14.02
CA ARG A 110 -3.04 26.18 -14.22
C ARG A 110 -2.33 25.58 -13.01
N MET A 111 -2.70 26.00 -11.80
CA MET A 111 -2.14 25.47 -10.56
C MET A 111 -2.46 23.98 -10.41
N ASN A 112 -3.72 23.59 -10.62
CA ASN A 112 -4.14 22.20 -10.54
C ASN A 112 -3.43 21.33 -11.61
N ALA A 113 -3.32 21.83 -12.85
CA ALA A 113 -2.55 21.15 -13.90
C ALA A 113 -1.06 21.02 -13.55
N HIS A 114 -0.49 22.00 -12.83
CA HIS A 114 0.89 21.94 -12.36
C HIS A 114 1.06 20.91 -11.22
N GLU A 115 0.14 20.87 -10.26
CA GLU A 115 0.12 19.86 -9.20
C GLU A 115 0.00 18.43 -9.77
N MET A 116 -0.88 18.22 -10.74
CA MET A 116 -0.99 16.94 -11.45
C MET A 116 0.33 16.56 -12.14
N LYS A 117 1.01 17.52 -12.77
CA LYS A 117 2.33 17.27 -13.40
C LYS A 117 3.41 16.94 -12.37
N LEU A 118 3.39 17.56 -11.20
CA LEU A 118 4.33 17.23 -10.13
C LEU A 118 4.09 15.82 -9.60
N ALA A 119 2.84 15.45 -9.33
CA ALA A 119 2.49 14.10 -8.89
C ALA A 119 2.89 13.04 -9.92
N GLU A 120 2.64 13.30 -11.21
CA GLU A 120 3.05 12.38 -12.28
C GLU A 120 4.58 12.30 -12.41
N ARG A 121 5.29 13.42 -12.24
CA ARG A 121 6.75 13.42 -12.20
C ARG A 121 7.28 12.57 -11.05
N GLU A 122 6.71 12.69 -9.86
CA GLU A 122 7.09 11.88 -8.69
C GLU A 122 6.82 10.39 -8.92
N ARG A 123 5.65 10.06 -9.50
CA ARG A 123 5.31 8.69 -9.91
C ARG A 123 6.35 8.12 -10.87
N LEU A 124 6.70 8.87 -11.91
CA LEU A 124 7.69 8.44 -12.91
C LEU A 124 9.09 8.28 -12.31
N ILE A 125 9.49 9.16 -11.38
CA ILE A 125 10.78 9.01 -10.68
C ILE A 125 10.81 7.73 -9.83
N ALA A 126 9.72 7.43 -9.13
CA ALA A 126 9.61 6.20 -8.35
C ALA A 126 9.66 4.95 -9.25
N GLU A 127 8.98 4.98 -10.40
CA GLU A 127 9.00 3.91 -11.40
C GLU A 127 10.39 3.68 -11.98
N ILE A 128 11.10 4.76 -12.34
CA ILE A 128 12.50 4.69 -12.81
C ILE A 128 13.40 4.08 -11.75
N THR A 129 13.27 4.52 -10.50
CA THR A 129 14.10 4.03 -9.39
C THR A 129 13.88 2.53 -9.15
N ALA A 130 12.63 2.06 -9.25
CA ALA A 130 12.30 0.64 -9.13
C ALA A 130 12.93 -0.18 -10.26
N LEU A 131 12.83 0.29 -11.50
CA LEU A 131 13.44 -0.37 -12.66
C LEU A 131 14.97 -0.37 -12.59
N GLU A 132 15.59 0.71 -12.12
CA GLU A 132 17.04 0.77 -11.91
C GLU A 132 17.50 -0.23 -10.84
N GLN A 133 16.69 -0.44 -9.80
CA GLN A 133 17.00 -1.44 -8.77
C GLN A 133 16.85 -2.86 -9.31
N GLU A 134 15.74 -3.15 -10.02
CA GLU A 134 15.53 -4.45 -10.69
C GLU A 134 16.67 -4.76 -11.66
N GLY A 135 17.13 -3.76 -12.43
CA GLY A 135 18.27 -3.90 -13.34
C GLY A 135 19.56 -4.29 -12.62
N LYS A 136 19.85 -3.68 -11.46
CA LYS A 136 21.02 -4.04 -10.64
C LYS A 136 20.91 -5.45 -10.08
N ASP A 137 19.72 -5.85 -9.65
CA ASP A 137 19.49 -7.18 -9.09
C ASP A 137 19.71 -8.26 -10.17
N VAL A 138 19.17 -8.04 -11.38
CA VAL A 138 19.38 -8.92 -12.53
C VAL A 138 20.86 -8.97 -12.95
N GLU A 139 21.57 -7.83 -12.98
CA GLU A 139 23.02 -7.83 -13.23
C GLU A 139 23.78 -8.64 -12.17
N GLY A 140 23.37 -8.56 -10.90
CA GLY A 140 23.90 -9.37 -9.81
C GLY A 140 23.72 -10.87 -10.06
N GLU A 141 22.51 -11.30 -10.39
CA GLU A 141 22.19 -12.71 -10.69
C GLU A 141 22.99 -13.24 -11.89
N ILE A 142 23.15 -12.42 -12.94
CA ILE A 142 23.97 -12.78 -14.10
C ILE A 142 25.42 -13.04 -13.67
N GLU A 143 25.97 -12.18 -12.82
CA GLU A 143 27.37 -12.27 -12.43
C GLU A 143 27.65 -13.42 -11.46
N GLU A 144 26.70 -13.72 -10.58
CA GLU A 144 26.72 -14.95 -9.79
C GLU A 144 26.63 -16.20 -10.68
N GLY A 145 25.73 -16.17 -11.67
CA GLY A 145 25.60 -17.24 -12.67
C GLY A 145 26.90 -17.50 -13.44
N LYS A 146 27.59 -16.44 -13.87
CA LYS A 146 28.90 -16.56 -14.54
C LYS A 146 29.97 -17.17 -13.64
N LYS A 147 30.04 -16.75 -12.37
CA LYS A 147 30.99 -17.33 -11.40
C LYS A 147 30.72 -18.82 -11.15
N ALA A 148 29.44 -19.18 -10.99
CA ALA A 148 29.04 -20.58 -10.81
C ALA A 148 29.38 -21.43 -12.04
N LEU A 149 29.16 -20.90 -13.24
CA LEU A 149 29.50 -21.59 -14.49
C LEU A 149 31.01 -21.79 -14.63
N ALA A 150 31.81 -20.75 -14.36
CA ALA A 150 33.27 -20.84 -14.40
C ALA A 150 33.82 -21.89 -13.43
N SER A 151 33.28 -21.95 -12.21
CA SER A 151 33.62 -22.97 -11.21
C SER A 151 33.30 -24.39 -11.73
N LYS A 152 32.08 -24.60 -12.27
CA LYS A 152 31.69 -25.89 -12.83
C LYS A 152 32.56 -26.31 -14.02
N MET A 153 32.95 -25.39 -14.89
CA MET A 153 33.88 -25.69 -15.99
C MET A 153 35.23 -26.18 -15.45
N GLN A 154 35.77 -25.51 -14.42
CA GLN A 154 37.03 -25.92 -13.80
C GLN A 154 36.94 -27.33 -13.20
N ASP A 155 35.81 -27.67 -12.56
CA ASP A 155 35.59 -29.00 -12.00
C ASP A 155 35.50 -30.08 -13.09
N ILE A 156 34.80 -29.80 -14.21
CA ILE A 156 34.73 -30.69 -15.37
C ILE A 156 36.13 -30.93 -15.94
N GLU A 157 36.94 -29.89 -16.07
CA GLU A 157 38.29 -30.00 -16.62
C GLU A 157 39.22 -30.82 -15.71
N ARG A 158 39.06 -30.67 -14.38
CA ARG A 158 39.74 -31.52 -13.38
C ARG A 158 39.31 -32.98 -13.49
N GLN A 159 38.00 -33.24 -13.64
CA GLN A 159 37.49 -34.59 -13.84
C GLN A 159 38.02 -35.22 -15.14
N ARG A 160 38.06 -34.45 -16.24
CA ARG A 160 38.63 -34.89 -17.52
C ARG A 160 40.09 -35.31 -17.36
N MET A 161 40.90 -34.48 -16.71
CA MET A 161 42.31 -34.76 -16.42
C MET A 161 42.48 -36.04 -15.58
N ASN A 162 41.63 -36.24 -14.57
CA ASN A 162 41.69 -37.45 -13.74
C ASN A 162 41.30 -38.69 -14.54
N LEU A 163 40.23 -38.64 -15.34
CA LEU A 163 39.82 -39.73 -16.21
C LEU A 163 40.92 -40.12 -17.20
N GLN A 164 41.59 -39.12 -17.80
CA GLN A 164 42.68 -39.36 -18.73
C GLN A 164 43.87 -40.06 -18.05
N LYS A 165 44.27 -39.62 -16.85
CA LYS A 165 45.30 -40.32 -16.06
C LYS A 165 44.93 -41.78 -15.77
N THR A 166 43.68 -42.04 -15.40
CA THR A 166 43.22 -43.40 -15.11
C THR A 166 43.20 -44.27 -16.36
N ALA A 167 42.79 -43.70 -17.51
CA ALA A 167 42.82 -44.40 -18.80
C ALA A 167 44.27 -44.76 -19.19
N ASP A 168 45.20 -43.81 -19.09
CA ASP A 168 46.62 -44.01 -19.39
C ASP A 168 47.22 -45.14 -18.52
N LEU A 169 46.92 -45.13 -17.22
CA LEU A 169 47.32 -46.19 -16.27
C LEU A 169 46.83 -47.57 -16.72
N CYS A 170 45.54 -47.70 -17.09
CA CYS A 170 44.96 -48.96 -17.54
C CYS A 170 45.61 -49.47 -18.85
N THR A 171 45.94 -48.57 -19.78
CA THR A 171 46.62 -48.95 -21.03
C THR A 171 48.09 -49.35 -20.87
N MET A 172 48.77 -48.92 -19.80
CA MET A 172 50.16 -49.34 -19.54
C MET A 172 50.26 -50.68 -18.79
N THR A 173 49.17 -51.12 -18.17
CA THR A 173 49.11 -52.40 -17.43
C THR A 173 48.53 -53.57 -18.24
N ALA A 174 48.04 -53.30 -19.46
CA ALA A 174 47.49 -54.29 -20.40
C ALA A 174 48.54 -54.67 -21.45
#